data_AF-A0A7W0R6M1-F1
#
_entry.id   AF-A0A7W0R6M1-F1
#
_cell.length_a   1.000
_cell.length_b   1.000
_cell.length_c   1.000
_cell.angle_alpha   90.00
_cell.angle_beta   90.00
_cell.angle_gamma   90.00
#
_symmetry.space_group_name_H-M   'P 1'
#
loop_
_entity.id
_entity.type
_entity.pdbx_description
1 polymer ?
#
loop_
_entity_poly.entity_id
_entity_poly.type
_entity_poly.pdbx_seq_one_letter_code
_entity_poly.pdbx_strand_id
1 'polypeptide(L)'
;MWWPYPAGCGVHIRATVFTPWDLRDYSADLLAAKDHVNVFLYDAAIVPDPEGIITGGLDNKTARTVAFRQGEAINAPALSAMFKQIIANNRAGGWRKLKGKG
;
A
#
# COMPACT_ATOMS: atom_id res chain seq x y z
N MET A 1 0.22 11.89 7.57
CA MET A 1 1.00 10.93 8.39
C MET A 1 2.33 10.78 7.68
N TRP A 2 3.34 11.49 8.17
CA TRP A 2 4.72 11.43 7.68
C TRP A 2 5.46 10.45 8.59
N TRP A 3 6.08 9.42 8.03
CA TRP A 3 6.88 8.48 8.82
C TRP A 3 8.26 9.11 9.07
N PRO A 4 8.72 9.27 10.32
CA PRO A 4 10.03 9.83 10.59
C PRO A 4 11.08 8.75 10.36
N TYR A 5 11.66 8.67 9.17
CA TYR A 5 12.95 8.00 9.00
C TYR A 5 14.07 9.01 9.30
N PRO A 6 15.10 8.64 10.09
CA PRO A 6 16.25 9.50 10.33
C PRO A 6 16.93 9.82 8.98
N ALA A 7 17.43 11.05 8.87
CA ALA A 7 18.14 11.52 7.68
C ALA A 7 19.29 10.56 7.33
N GLY A 8 19.24 9.97 6.13
CA GLY A 8 20.25 9.04 5.61
C GLY A 8 19.74 7.64 5.23
N CYS A 9 18.48 7.30 5.51
CA CYS A 9 17.90 6.00 5.16
C CYS A 9 16.87 6.12 4.01
N GLY A 10 17.31 5.87 2.78
CA GLY A 10 16.43 5.55 1.64
C GLY A 10 15.98 6.73 0.78
N VAL A 11 15.88 6.49 -0.54
CA VAL A 11 15.18 7.37 -1.47
C VAL A 11 13.68 7.06 -1.36
N HIS A 12 12.88 8.10 -1.15
CA HIS A 12 11.42 8.00 -1.10
C HIS A 12 10.83 8.54 -2.40
N ILE A 13 10.16 7.68 -3.16
CA ILE A 13 9.53 8.05 -4.43
C ILE A 13 8.03 7.86 -4.28
N ARG A 14 7.27 8.96 -4.48
CA ARG A 14 5.83 8.86 -4.67
C ARG A 14 5.55 8.40 -6.09
N ALA A 15 5.00 7.21 -6.23
CA ALA A 15 4.56 6.68 -7.51
C ALA A 15 3.04 6.82 -7.62
N THR A 16 2.59 7.53 -8.65
CA THR A 16 1.21 7.38 -9.12
C THR A 16 1.19 6.13 -9.99
N VAL A 17 0.40 5.13 -9.61
CA VAL A 17 0.34 3.86 -10.36
C VAL A 17 -0.37 4.12 -11.69
N PHE A 18 0.41 4.17 -12.77
CA PHE A 18 -0.10 4.23 -14.13
C PHE A 18 -0.18 2.79 -14.68
N THR A 19 -1.39 2.38 -15.08
CA THR A 19 -1.82 1.12 -15.77
C THR A 19 -2.47 0.06 -14.86
N PRO A 20 -3.52 -0.68 -15.29
CA PRO A 20 -4.47 -0.48 -16.41
C PRO A 20 -5.46 0.67 -16.15
N TRP A 21 -6.45 0.90 -17.03
CA TRP A 21 -7.47 1.96 -16.88
C TRP A 21 -8.25 1.93 -15.56
N ASP A 22 -8.31 0.79 -14.89
CA ASP A 22 -9.01 0.57 -13.61
C ASP A 22 -8.22 1.04 -12.39
N LEU A 23 -6.90 1.22 -12.47
CA LEU A 23 -6.04 1.65 -11.35
C LEU A 23 -5.81 3.16 -11.25
N ARG A 24 -6.48 3.96 -12.09
CA ARG A 24 -6.50 5.43 -11.94
C ARG A 24 -7.06 5.78 -10.55
N ASP A 25 -6.51 6.83 -9.94
CA ASP A 25 -6.88 7.36 -8.61
C ASP A 25 -6.18 6.70 -7.40
N TYR A 26 -5.10 5.92 -7.63
CA TYR A 26 -4.27 5.38 -6.55
C TYR A 26 -2.83 5.89 -6.59
N SER A 27 -2.35 6.31 -5.42
CA SER A 27 -0.96 6.69 -5.19
C SER A 27 -0.36 5.77 -4.14
N ALA A 28 0.85 5.30 -4.41
CA ALA A 28 1.66 4.55 -3.46
C ALA A 28 3.00 5.26 -3.26
N ASP A 29 3.58 5.05 -2.10
CA ASP A 29 4.89 5.56 -1.76
C ASP A 29 5.87 4.37 -1.74
N LEU A 30 7.03 4.52 -2.37
CA LEU A 30 8.08 3.51 -2.50
C LEU A 30 9.30 3.94 -1.68
N LEU A 31 9.85 3.00 -0.91
CA LEU A 31 11.08 3.21 -0.15
C LEU A 31 12.08 2.10 -0.44
N ALA A 32 13.27 2.49 -0.90
CA ALA A 32 14.41 1.59 -0.97
C ALA A 32 15.03 1.41 0.44
N ALA A 33 14.91 0.21 0.98
CA ALA A 33 15.63 -0.23 2.17
C ALA A 33 16.95 -0.91 1.77
N LYS A 34 17.71 -1.39 2.75
CA LYS A 34 19.04 -1.99 2.53
C LYS A 34 19.02 -3.19 1.57
N ASP A 35 18.00 -4.04 1.69
CA ASP A 35 17.90 -5.34 1.01
C ASP A 35 16.52 -5.59 0.38
N HIS A 36 15.61 -4.62 0.43
CA HIS A 36 14.25 -4.73 -0.09
C HIS A 36 13.67 -3.38 -0.50
N VAL A 37 12.58 -3.41 -1.25
CA VAL A 37 11.74 -2.23 -1.54
C VAL A 37 10.43 -2.38 -0.78
N ASN A 38 10.05 -1.33 -0.04
CA ASN A 38 8.74 -1.24 0.59
C ASN A 38 7.77 -0.49 -0.33
N VAL A 39 6.59 -1.08 -0.52
CA VAL A 39 5.41 -0.40 -1.08
C VAL A 39 4.47 -0.07 0.07
N PHE A 40 4.25 1.22 0.30
CA PHE A 40 3.28 1.68 1.28
C PHE A 40 1.89 1.71 0.65
N LEU A 41 0.97 0.97 1.27
CA LEU A 41 -0.42 0.84 0.87
C LEU A 41 -1.32 1.71 1.75
N TYR A 42 -1.81 2.82 1.21
CA TYR A 42 -2.78 3.67 1.92
C TYR A 42 -4.18 3.04 1.92
N ASP A 43 -4.93 3.27 2.98
CA ASP A 43 -6.26 2.68 3.24
C ASP A 43 -6.28 1.14 3.26
N ALA A 44 -5.12 0.48 3.30
CA ALA A 44 -5.03 -0.98 3.35
C ALA A 44 -5.52 -1.60 4.66
N ALA A 45 -5.64 -0.82 5.74
CA ALA A 45 -6.16 -1.33 7.02
C ALA A 45 -7.65 -1.72 6.97
N ILE A 46 -8.39 -1.24 5.97
CA ILE A 46 -9.81 -1.55 5.74
C ILE A 46 -10.02 -2.51 4.56
N VAL A 47 -8.95 -3.12 4.07
CA VAL A 47 -8.96 -4.07 2.96
C VAL A 47 -8.42 -5.42 3.47
N PRO A 48 -9.12 -6.53 3.19
CA PRO A 48 -8.63 -7.86 3.58
C PRO A 48 -7.33 -8.20 2.86
N ASP A 49 -6.49 -8.99 3.54
CA ASP A 49 -5.27 -9.57 2.98
C ASP A 49 -5.38 -11.11 3.02
N PRO A 50 -6.13 -11.71 2.09
CA PRO A 50 -6.43 -13.15 2.13
C PRO A 50 -5.23 -14.03 1.80
N GLU A 51 -4.26 -13.50 1.06
CA GLU A 51 -3.05 -14.22 0.64
C GLU A 51 -1.83 -13.90 1.53
N GLY A 52 -2.02 -13.08 2.57
CA GLY A 52 -1.00 -12.78 3.57
C GLY A 52 0.22 -12.04 3.02
N ILE A 53 0.02 -11.13 2.04
CA ILE A 53 1.12 -10.41 1.39
C ILE A 53 1.58 -9.17 2.18
N ILE A 54 0.81 -8.71 3.18
CA ILE A 54 1.23 -7.63 4.07
C ILE A 54 2.39 -8.10 4.95
N THR A 55 3.52 -7.41 4.86
CA THR A 55 4.72 -7.71 5.65
C THR A 55 4.91 -6.76 6.84
N GLY A 56 4.16 -5.65 6.90
CA GLY A 56 4.31 -4.66 7.95
C GLY A 56 3.11 -3.73 8.15
N GLY A 57 3.06 -3.08 9.31
CA GLY A 57 1.99 -2.15 9.67
C GLY A 57 0.66 -2.81 10.04
N LEU A 58 0.69 -4.04 10.56
CA LEU A 58 -0.53 -4.79 10.92
C LEU A 58 -1.42 -4.04 11.92
N ASP A 59 -0.81 -3.33 12.88
CA ASP A 59 -1.50 -2.53 13.90
C ASP A 59 -1.83 -1.10 13.42
N ASN A 60 -1.38 -0.71 12.22
CA ASN A 60 -1.62 0.62 11.70
C ASN A 60 -3.06 0.73 11.20
N LYS A 61 -3.76 1.77 11.67
CA LYS A 61 -5.19 1.99 11.45
C LYS A 61 -5.54 2.55 10.07
N THR A 62 -4.54 2.91 9.26
CA THR A 62 -4.73 3.57 7.96
C THR A 62 -3.92 2.92 6.84
N ALA A 63 -2.63 2.67 7.03
CA ALA A 63 -1.74 2.18 5.98
C ALA A 63 -1.02 0.88 6.37
N ARG A 64 -0.65 0.07 5.39
CA ARG A 64 0.15 -1.15 5.57
C ARG A 64 1.29 -1.21 4.56
N THR A 65 2.17 -2.19 4.70
CA THR A 65 3.36 -2.32 3.84
C THR A 65 3.46 -3.72 3.24
N VAL A 66 3.89 -3.77 1.99
CA VAL A 66 4.40 -4.98 1.34
C VAL A 66 5.87 -4.76 1.01
N ALA A 67 6.73 -5.67 1.45
CA ALA A 67 8.17 -5.63 1.20
C ALA A 67 8.52 -6.64 0.11
N PHE A 68 9.29 -6.22 -0.88
CA PHE A 68 9.78 -7.07 -1.96
C PHE A 68 11.30 -7.17 -1.88
N ARG A 69 11.84 -8.38 -1.77
CA ARG A 69 13.28 -8.63 -1.88
C ARG A 69 13.65 -9.03 -3.29
N GLN A 70 14.92 -8.84 -3.62
CA GLN A 70 15.47 -9.31 -4.88
C GLN A 70 15.31 -10.84 -5.01
N GLY A 71 14.78 -11.29 -6.15
CA GLY A 71 14.58 -12.71 -6.43
C GLY A 71 13.27 -13.30 -5.88
N GLU A 72 12.51 -12.56 -5.06
CA GLU A 72 11.17 -12.98 -4.66
C GLU A 72 10.18 -12.84 -5.83
N ALA A 73 9.30 -13.83 -5.98
CA ALA A 73 8.20 -13.73 -6.92
C ALA A 73 7.17 -12.71 -6.39
N ILE A 74 6.83 -11.72 -7.22
CA ILE A 74 5.76 -10.77 -6.89
C ILE A 74 4.41 -11.47 -7.11
N ASN A 75 3.60 -11.57 -6.04
CA ASN A 75 2.21 -11.99 -6.17
C ASN A 75 1.36 -10.85 -6.76
N ALA A 76 1.50 -10.65 -8.08
CA ALA A 76 0.82 -9.59 -8.81
C ALA A 76 -0.73 -9.69 -8.76
N PRO A 77 -1.35 -10.89 -8.80
CA PRO A 77 -2.80 -11.02 -8.63
C PRO A 77 -3.30 -10.49 -7.29
N ALA A 78 -2.68 -10.91 -6.18
CA ALA A 78 -3.07 -10.46 -4.84
C ALA A 78 -2.88 -8.95 -4.67
N LEU A 79 -1.71 -8.42 -5.10
CA LEU A 79 -1.41 -7.00 -5.00
C LEU A 79 -2.39 -6.15 -5.82
N SER A 80 -2.73 -6.61 -7.03
CA SER A 80 -3.72 -5.93 -7.88
C SER A 80 -5.12 -5.95 -7.28
N ALA A 81 -5.54 -7.08 -6.70
CA ALA A 81 -6.84 -7.18 -6.03
C ALA A 81 -6.95 -6.20 -4.86
N MET A 82 -5.89 -6.07 -4.05
CA MET A 82 -5.82 -5.09 -2.97
C MET A 82 -5.92 -3.65 -3.50
N PHE A 83 -5.16 -3.28 -4.54
CA PHE A 83 -5.24 -1.95 -5.13
C PHE A 83 -6.65 -1.61 -5.63
N LYS A 84 -7.31 -2.54 -6.34
CA LYS A 84 -8.67 -2.34 -6.83
C LYS A 84 -9.66 -2.10 -5.70
N GLN A 85 -9.55 -2.86 -4.61
CA GLN A 85 -10.42 -2.68 -3.45
C GLN A 85 -10.14 -1.35 -2.74
N ILE A 86 -8.86 -0.96 -2.58
CA ILE A 86 -8.50 0.34 -2.02
C ILE A 86 -9.09 1.47 -2.86
N ILE A 87 -8.98 1.40 -4.19
CA ILE A 87 -9.56 2.39 -5.11
C ILE A 87 -11.08 2.46 -4.96
N ALA A 88 -11.76 1.32 -4.90
CA ALA A 88 -13.20 1.27 -4.69
C ALA A 88 -13.59 1.96 -3.35
N ASN A 89 -12.84 1.68 -2.28
CA ASN A 89 -13.05 2.32 -0.98
C ASN A 89 -12.78 3.82 -1.03
N ASN A 90 -11.71 4.25 -1.69
CA ASN A 90 -11.36 5.66 -1.87
C ASN A 90 -12.46 6.41 -2.64
N ARG A 91 -12.98 5.82 -3.72
CA ARG A 91 -14.13 6.36 -4.49
C ARG A 91 -15.42 6.43 -3.66
N ALA A 92 -15.60 5.51 -2.70
CA ALA A 92 -16.71 5.55 -1.75
C ALA A 92 -16.53 6.59 -0.63
N GLY A 93 -15.39 7.28 -0.56
CA GLY A 93 -15.05 8.33 0.41
C GLY A 93 -13.94 7.97 1.40
N GLY A 94 -13.23 6.86 1.17
CA GLY A 94 -12.05 6.42 1.92
C GLY A 94 -12.32 6.04 3.37
N TRP A 95 -11.25 5.72 4.09
CA TRP A 95 -11.32 5.25 5.48
C TRP A 95 -12.05 6.20 6.44
N ARG A 96 -12.01 7.51 6.19
CA ARG A 96 -12.68 8.52 7.04
C ARG A 96 -14.20 8.41 7.01
N LYS A 97 -14.77 8.04 5.86
CA LYS A 97 -16.22 7.89 5.69
C LYS A 97 -16.71 6.49 6.00
N LEU A 98 -15.87 5.47 5.80
CA LEU A 98 -16.25 4.07 5.96
C LEU A 98 -16.22 3.58 7.42
N LYS A 99 -15.38 4.16 8.29
CA LYS A 99 -15.34 3.80 9.73
C LYS A 99 -16.62 4.14 10.52
N GLY A 100 -17.47 5.04 10.02
CA GLY A 100 -18.71 5.44 10.69
C GLY A 100 -19.91 4.54 10.39
N LYS A 101 -19.74 3.46 9.61
CA LYS A 101 -20.83 2.54 9.21
C LYS A 101 -20.78 1.17 9.90
N GLY A 102 -19.96 1.02 10.94
CA GLY A 102 -19.86 -0.19 11.76
C GLY A 102 -20.58 -0.03 13.08
#